data_AF-A0A2R8BY18-F1
#
_entry.id   AF-A0A2R8BY18-F1
#
_cell.length_a   1.000
_cell.length_b   1.000
_cell.length_c   1.000
_cell.angle_alpha   90.00
_cell.angle_beta   90.00
_cell.angle_gamma   90.00
#
_symmetry.space_group_name_H-M   'P 1'
#
loop_
_entity.id
_entity.type
_entity.pdbx_description
1 polymer ?
#
loop_
_entity_poly.entity_id
_entity_poly.type
_entity_poly.pdbx_seq_one_letter_code
_entity_poly.pdbx_strand_id
1 'polypeptide(L)' 'MIQTLPTPTHPIDALIREHGALPVLRRALRALILRRAARPGSADHLTPYLRKDIGLPPANTRADPWEFMR' A
#
# COMPACT_ATOMS: atom_id res chain seq x y z
N MET A 1 -44.66 -2.42 -13.95
CA MET A 1 -43.67 -2.02 -14.98
C MET A 1 -42.33 -1.86 -14.27
N ILE A 2 -41.46 -2.86 -14.34
CA ILE A 2 -40.20 -2.87 -13.59
C ILE A 2 -39.18 -2.07 -14.41
N GLN A 3 -38.72 -0.92 -13.90
CA GLN A 3 -37.66 -0.15 -14.54
C GLN A 3 -36.31 -0.73 -14.12
N THR A 4 -35.60 -1.35 -15.06
CA THR A 4 -34.22 -1.79 -14.85
C THR A 4 -33.31 -0.56 -14.94
N LEU A 5 -32.80 -0.09 -13.79
CA LEU A 5 -31.78 0.95 -13.74
C LEU A 5 -30.56 0.49 -14.54
N PRO A 6 -30.02 1.30 -15.47
CA PRO A 6 -28.80 0.94 -16.19
C PRO A 6 -27.66 0.82 -15.18
N THR A 7 -27.11 -0.40 -15.04
CA THR A 7 -25.94 -0.65 -14.19
C THR A 7 -24.79 0.22 -14.68
N PRO A 8 -24.17 1.05 -13.83
CA PRO A 8 -23.03 1.85 -14.25
C PRO A 8 -21.92 0.91 -14.74
N THR A 9 -21.47 1.10 -15.98
CA THR A 9 -20.37 0.35 -16.56
C THR A 9 -19.18 0.43 -15.61
N HIS A 10 -18.78 -0.72 -15.05
CA HIS A 10 -17.66 -0.77 -14.13
C HIS A 10 -16.41 -0.26 -14.86
N PRO A 11 -15.57 0.58 -14.23
CA PRO A 11 -14.38 1.12 -14.88
C PRO A 11 -13.39 0.03 -15.32
N ILE A 12 -13.42 -1.13 -14.65
CA ILE A 12 -12.66 -2.32 -15.05
C ILE A 12 -13.18 -2.87 -16.38
N ASP A 13 -14.49 -2.86 -16.61
CA ASP A 13 -15.11 -3.34 -17.86
C ASP A 13 -14.70 -2.46 -19.04
N ALA A 14 -14.69 -1.13 -18.85
CA ALA A 14 -14.18 -0.19 -19.84
C ALA A 14 -12.69 -0.46 -20.18
N LEU A 15 -11.87 -0.71 -19.17
CA LEU A 15 -10.45 -1.05 -19.35
C LEU A 15 -10.25 -2.38 -20.08
N ILE A 16 -11.06 -3.40 -19.76
CA ILE A 16 -11.03 -4.70 -20.44
C ILE A 16 -11.46 -4.54 -21.90
N ARG A 17 -12.47 -3.72 -22.18
CA ARG A 17 -12.94 -3.46 -23.55
C ARG A 17 -11.88 -2.76 -24.39
N GLU A 18 -11.16 -1.81 -23.81
CA GLU A 18 -10.15 -1.02 -24.52
C GLU A 18 -8.83 -1.76 -24.70
N HIS A 19 -8.37 -2.48 -23.67
CA HIS A 19 -7.03 -3.08 -23.64
C HIS A 19 -7.05 -4.61 -23.72
N GLY A 20 -8.17 -5.26 -23.47
CA GLY A 20 -8.30 -6.71 -23.32
C GLY A 20 -8.13 -7.19 -21.87
N ALA A 21 -8.70 -8.36 -21.55
CA ALA A 21 -8.71 -8.90 -20.19
C ALA A 21 -7.31 -9.28 -19.69
N LEU A 22 -6.48 -9.89 -20.54
CA LEU A 22 -5.15 -10.39 -20.17
C LEU A 22 -4.15 -9.29 -19.74
N PRO A 23 -4.00 -8.15 -20.46
CA PRO A 23 -3.12 -7.07 -20.01
C PRO A 23 -3.63 -6.37 -18.75
N VAL A 24 -4.96 -6.23 -18.59
CA VAL A 24 -5.56 -5.69 -17.36
C VAL A 24 -5.24 -6.61 -16.16
N LEU A 25 -5.42 -7.92 -16.31
CA LEU A 25 -5.09 -8.91 -15.27
C LEU A 25 -3.59 -8.89 -14.91
N ARG A 26 -2.70 -8.86 -15.91
CA ARG A 26 -1.24 -8.79 -15.67
C ARG A 26 -0.86 -7.52 -14.90
N ARG A 27 -1.44 -6.37 -15.25
CA ARG A 27 -1.20 -5.11 -14.53
C ARG A 27 -1.73 -5.16 -13.11
N ALA A 28 -2.93 -5.72 -12.89
CA ALA A 28 -3.50 -5.91 -11.56
C ALA A 28 -2.61 -6.81 -10.69
N LEU A 29 -2.14 -7.95 -11.22
CA LEU A 29 -1.20 -8.84 -10.54
C LEU A 29 0.11 -8.13 -10.22
N ARG A 30 0.69 -7.41 -11.18
CA ARG A 30 1.93 -6.67 -10.98
C ARG A 30 1.77 -5.58 -9.91
N ALA A 31 0.65 -4.87 -9.90
CA ALA A 31 0.33 -3.88 -8.87
C ALA A 31 0.21 -4.54 -7.49
N LEU A 32 -0.45 -5.69 -7.38
CA LEU A 32 -0.56 -6.42 -6.11
C LEU A 32 0.82 -6.83 -5.56
N ILE A 33 1.70 -7.33 -6.44
CA ILE A 33 3.05 -7.77 -6.06
C ILE A 33 3.93 -6.56 -5.70
N LEU A 34 4.00 -5.55 -6.57
CA LEU A 34 4.89 -4.38 -6.40
C LEU A 34 4.42 -3.41 -5.31
N ARG A 35 3.13 -3.38 -4.97
CA ARG A 35 2.61 -2.54 -3.88
C ARG A 35 3.17 -2.93 -2.52
N ARG A 36 3.67 -4.15 -2.34
CA ARG A 36 4.40 -4.55 -1.13
C ARG A 36 5.81 -3.94 -1.06
N ALA A 37 6.43 -3.67 -2.19
CA ALA A 37 7.76 -3.03 -2.27
C ALA A 37 7.69 -1.50 -2.13
N ALA A 38 6.58 -0.89 -2.54
CA ALA A 38 6.36 0.55 -2.47
C ALA A 38 5.77 1.03 -1.12
N ARG A 39 5.99 0.30 -0.03
CA ARG A 39 5.67 0.84 1.30
C ARG A 39 6.60 2.04 1.52
N PRO A 40 6.09 3.25 1.78
CA PRO A 40 6.95 4.37 2.13
C PRO A 40 7.82 3.92 3.29
N GLY A 41 9.13 4.17 3.21
CA GLY A 41 10.10 3.76 4.22
C GLY A 41 9.56 4.12 5.61
N SER A 42 9.50 3.14 6.51
CA SER A 42 8.96 3.37 7.85
C SER A 42 9.66 4.55 8.50
N ALA A 43 8.93 5.37 9.26
CA ALA A 43 9.50 6.44 10.07
C ALA A 43 10.51 5.92 11.13
N ASP A 44 10.58 4.60 11.31
CA ASP A 44 11.61 3.90 12.09
C ASP A 44 13.00 3.91 11.44
N HIS A 45 13.09 4.17 10.12
CA HIS A 45 14.36 4.26 9.40
C HIS A 45 14.91 5.69 9.33
N LEU A 46 14.21 6.67 9.91
CA LEU A 46 14.69 8.05 9.97
C LEU A 46 15.84 8.15 10.97
N THR A 47 16.86 8.95 10.63
CA THR A 47 17.95 9.24 11.56
C THR A 47 17.41 9.98 12.79
N PRO A 48 18.03 9.82 13.98
CA PRO A 48 17.55 10.45 15.22
C PRO A 48 17.40 11.97 15.10
N TYR A 49 18.32 12.61 14.38
CA TYR A 49 18.32 14.06 14.14
C TYR A 49 17.12 14.50 13.30
N LEU A 50 16.89 13.85 12.15
CA LEU A 50 15.76 14.16 11.28
C LEU A 50 14.42 13.93 11.99
N ARG A 51 14.36 12.91 12.85
CA ARG A 51 13.19 12.57 13.65
C ARG A 51 12.90 13.66 14.69
N LYS A 52 13.94 14.22 15.31
CA LYS A 52 13.86 15.37 16.22
C LYS A 52 13.40 16.64 15.49
N ASP A 53 13.95 16.91 14.30
CA ASP A 53 13.60 18.11 13.51
C ASP A 53 12.13 18.13 13.06
N ILE A 54 11.53 16.95 12.80
CA ILE A 54 10.12 16.84 12.43
C ILE A 54 9.18 16.54 13.61
N GLY A 55 9.69 16.63 14.84
CA GLY A 55 8.89 16.49 16.07
C GLY A 55 8.38 15.08 16.36
N LEU A 56 8.99 14.05 15.76
CA LEU A 56 8.67 12.66 16.08
C LEU A 56 9.36 12.24 17.41
N PRO A 57 8.69 11.47 18.29
CA PRO A 57 9.30 10.92 19.52
C PRO A 57 10.50 10.05 19.13
N PRO A 58 11.52 9.75 19.94
CA PRO A 58 12.63 8.88 19.53
C PRO A 58 12.12 7.51 19.01
N ALA A 59 12.79 6.94 18.01
CA ALA A 59 12.46 5.58 17.57
C ALA A 59 12.67 4.66 18.78
N ASN A 60 11.67 3.84 19.12
CA ASN A 60 11.78 2.93 20.26
C ASN A 60 12.95 1.99 19.97
N THR A 61 14.08 2.25 20.63
CA THR A 61 15.26 1.40 20.58
C THR A 61 14.77 0.01 20.91
N ARG A 62 14.88 -0.87 19.91
CA ARG A 62 14.57 -2.30 19.94
C ARG A 62 14.73 -2.82 21.37
N ALA A 63 13.63 -3.28 21.98
CA ALA A 63 13.64 -3.84 23.33
C ALA A 63 14.83 -4.78 23.46
N ASP A 64 15.75 -4.45 24.34
CA ASP A 64 16.97 -5.21 24.54
C ASP A 64 16.55 -6.60 25.03
N PRO A 65 16.88 -7.71 24.33
CA PRO A 65 16.40 -9.04 24.68
C PRO A 65 16.85 -9.49 26.08
N TRP A 66 17.84 -8.80 26.65
CA TRP A 66 18.39 -9.05 27.98
C TRP A 66 17.61 -8.42 29.14
N GLU A 67 16.68 -7.49 28.88
CA GLU A 67 15.83 -6.88 29.94
C GLU A 67 14.78 -7.86 30.51
N PHE A 68 14.49 -8.96 29.80
CA PHE A 68 13.61 -10.02 30.31
C PHE A 68 14.29 -10.96 31.31
N MET A 69 15.62 -10.86 31.47
CA MET A 69 16.42 -11.77 32.31
C MET A 69 16.82 -11.16 33.67
N ARG A 70 16.37 -9.94 33.99
CA ARG A 70 16.57 -9.29 35.29
C ARG A 70 15.41 -9.56 36.25
#